data_AF-A0A2X3M3D4-F1
#
_entry.id   AF-A0A2X3M3D4-F1
#
_cell.length_a   1.000
_cell.length_b   1.000
_cell.length_c   1.000
_cell.angle_alpha   90.00
_cell.angle_beta   90.00
_cell.angle_gamma   90.00
#
_symmetry.space_group_name_H-M   'P 1'
#
loop_
_entity.id
_entity.type
_entity.pdbx_description
1 polymer ?
#
loop_
_entity_poly.entity_id
_entity_poly.type
_entity_poly.pdbx_seq_one_letter_code
_entity_poly.pdbx_strand_id
1 'polypeptide(L)'
;MVDTSRLLWWPLLRGVILPLRSPRVAKLYASVWMEDGSPLMVYSRQQQQAAGTTFTGDAVALGMSYGSPSLESAVDETPWQSM
;
A
#
# COMPACT_ATOMS: atom_id res chain seq x y z
N MET A 1 3.67 12.47 19.40
CA MET A 1 4.63 11.36 19.42
C MET A 1 4.44 10.62 20.73
N VAL A 2 4.36 9.29 20.75
CA VAL A 2 4.22 8.53 22.00
C VAL A 2 5.49 8.73 22.83
N ASP A 3 5.37 9.48 23.91
CA ASP A 3 6.43 9.88 24.84
C ASP A 3 6.70 8.78 25.88
N THR A 4 6.87 7.56 25.40
CA THR A 4 7.23 6.41 26.25
C THR A 4 8.65 6.00 25.88
N SER A 5 9.53 5.86 26.88
CA SER A 5 10.92 5.41 26.69
C SER A 5 10.98 4.25 25.68
N ARG A 6 11.66 4.44 24.54
CA ARG A 6 11.71 3.47 23.44
C ARG A 6 12.11 2.08 23.92
N LEU A 7 12.94 2.02 24.97
CA LEU A 7 13.42 0.78 25.58
C LEU A 7 12.34 0.00 26.34
N LEU A 8 11.33 0.68 26.91
CA LEU A 8 10.20 0.04 27.57
C LEU A 8 9.07 -0.27 26.58
N TRP A 9 8.87 0.61 25.60
CA TRP A 9 7.83 0.42 24.58
C TRP A 9 8.14 -0.74 23.63
N TRP A 10 9.41 -0.94 23.27
CA TRP A 10 9.81 -1.98 22.31
C TRP A 10 9.55 -3.42 22.79
N PRO A 11 9.91 -3.85 24.02
CA PRO A 11 9.58 -5.19 24.52
C PRO A 11 8.09 -5.36 24.79
N LEU A 12 7.36 -4.31 25.19
CA LEU A 12 5.92 -4.36 25.32
C LEU A 12 5.23 -4.56 23.95
N LEU A 13 5.69 -3.82 22.94
CA LEU A 13 5.18 -3.91 21.58
C LEU A 13 5.47 -5.28 20.97
N ARG A 14 6.70 -5.77 21.05
CA ARG A 14 7.11 -7.06 20.47
C ARG A 14 6.67 -8.28 21.29
N GLY A 15 6.58 -8.16 22.61
CA GLY A 15 6.30 -9.27 23.52
C GLY A 15 4.81 -9.49 23.78
N VAL A 16 4.00 -8.43 23.78
CA VAL A 16 2.56 -8.53 24.12
C VAL A 16 1.69 -8.02 22.97
N ILE A 17 1.94 -6.81 22.47
CA ILE A 17 1.01 -6.19 21.49
C ILE A 17 1.03 -6.94 20.15
N LEU A 18 2.20 -7.18 19.57
CA LEU A 18 2.36 -7.85 18.29
C LEU A 18 1.82 -9.30 18.30
N PRO A 19 2.20 -10.19 19.24
CA PRO A 19 1.72 -11.58 19.20
C PRO A 19 0.22 -11.71 19.46
N LEU A 20 -0.38 -10.84 20.28
CA LEU A 20 -1.82 -10.90 20.55
C LEU A 20 -2.66 -10.27 19.42
N ARG A 21 -2.22 -9.12 18.88
CA ARG A 21 -3.02 -8.36 17.89
C ARG A 21 -2.80 -8.84 16.46
N SER A 22 -1.57 -9.21 16.10
CA SER A 22 -1.20 -9.59 14.74
C SER A 22 -2.10 -10.68 14.14
N PRO A 23 -2.36 -11.83 14.80
CA PRO A 23 -3.17 -12.89 14.19
C PRO A 23 -4.63 -12.47 13.99
N ARG A 24 -5.19 -11.65 14.88
CA ARG A 24 -6.57 -11.16 14.75
C ARG A 24 -6.73 -10.22 13.56
N VAL A 25 -5.77 -9.33 13.38
CA VAL A 25 -5.75 -8.36 12.29
C VAL A 25 -5.43 -9.05 10.95
N ALA A 26 -4.48 -9.99 10.94
CA ALA A 26 -4.16 -10.78 9.75
C ALA A 26 -5.36 -11.58 9.23
N LYS A 27 -6.17 -12.18 10.11
CA LYS A 27 -7.40 -12.89 9.71
C LYS A 27 -8.42 -11.97 9.05
N LEU A 28 -8.58 -10.74 9.56
CA LEU A 28 -9.47 -9.75 8.95
C LEU A 28 -8.97 -9.34 7.57
N TYR A 29 -7.68 -9.03 7.43
CA TYR A 29 -7.10 -8.72 6.13
C TYR A 29 -7.18 -9.91 5.14
N ALA A 30 -7.00 -11.14 5.62
CA ALA A 30 -7.16 -12.34 4.81
C ALA A 30 -8.61 -12.54 4.34
N SER A 31 -9.60 -12.19 5.16
CA SER A 31 -11.02 -12.33 4.79
C SER A 31 -11.48 -11.42 3.65
N VAL A 32 -10.74 -10.33 3.40
CA VAL A 32 -11.01 -9.40 2.30
C VAL A 32 -9.99 -9.55 1.17
N TRP A 33 -9.08 -10.51 1.25
CA TRP A 33 -8.07 -10.72 0.22
C TRP A 33 -8.72 -11.30 -1.03
N MET A 34 -8.36 -10.76 -2.19
CA MET A 34 -8.86 -11.20 -3.48
C MET A 34 -7.80 -12.05 -4.18
N GLU A 35 -8.19 -12.78 -5.23
CA GLU A 35 -7.29 -13.68 -5.97
C GLU A 35 -6.06 -12.94 -6.52
N ASP A 36 -6.27 -11.72 -7.01
CA ASP A 36 -5.23 -10.84 -7.56
C ASP A 36 -4.51 -9.96 -6.50
N GLY A 37 -4.79 -10.14 -5.21
CA GLY A 37 -4.13 -9.44 -4.11
C GLY A 37 -5.05 -8.59 -3.24
N SER A 38 -4.50 -7.50 -2.68
CA SER A 38 -5.27 -6.64 -1.77
C SER A 38 -6.39 -5.90 -2.53
N PRO A 39 -7.56 -5.66 -1.91
CA PRO A 39 -8.66 -4.89 -2.49
C PRO A 39 -8.20 -3.57 -3.08
N LEU A 40 -7.37 -2.85 -2.31
CA LEU A 40 -6.81 -1.58 -2.72
C LEU A 40 -6.03 -1.72 -4.04
N MET A 41 -5.14 -2.70 -4.15
CA MET A 41 -4.33 -2.88 -5.37
C MET A 41 -5.20 -3.20 -6.58
N VAL A 42 -6.16 -4.12 -6.43
CA VAL A 42 -6.99 -4.57 -7.55
C VAL A 42 -7.87 -3.44 -8.05
N TYR A 43 -8.54 -2.71 -7.15
CA TYR A 43 -9.35 -1.57 -7.55
C TYR A 43 -8.50 -0.43 -8.11
N SER A 44 -7.34 -0.15 -7.53
CA SER A 44 -6.42 0.85 -8.07
C SER A 44 -5.97 0.52 -9.50
N ARG A 45 -5.69 -0.76 -9.82
CA ARG A 45 -5.36 -1.18 -11.19
C ARG A 45 -6.55 -1.02 -12.14
N GLN A 46 -7.74 -1.39 -11.72
CA GLN A 46 -8.95 -1.19 -12.53
C GLN A 46 -9.21 0.28 -12.81
N GLN A 47 -9.01 1.14 -11.79
CA GLN A 47 -9.12 2.59 -11.93
C GLN A 47 -8.07 3.15 -12.88
N GLN A 48 -6.81 2.68 -12.78
CA GLN A 48 -5.74 3.07 -13.71
C GLN A 48 -6.11 2.74 -15.17
N GLN A 49 -6.61 1.52 -15.42
CA GLN A 49 -7.02 1.10 -16.76
C GLN A 49 -8.20 1.92 -17.29
N ALA A 50 -9.24 2.11 -16.48
CA ALA A 50 -10.40 2.92 -16.84
C ALA A 50 -10.02 4.39 -17.11
N ALA A 51 -9.16 4.96 -16.27
CA ALA A 51 -8.64 6.30 -16.46
C ALA A 51 -7.81 6.41 -17.76
N GLY A 52 -6.94 5.45 -18.05
CA GLY A 52 -6.17 5.43 -19.30
C GLY A 52 -7.05 5.35 -20.56
N THR A 53 -8.19 4.66 -20.49
CA THR A 53 -9.17 4.68 -21.60
C THR A 53 -9.98 5.97 -21.71
N THR A 54 -10.15 6.70 -20.61
CA THR A 54 -10.92 7.95 -20.55
C THR A 54 -10.08 9.15 -20.97
N PHE A 55 -8.84 9.22 -20.49
CA PHE A 55 -7.87 10.26 -20.78
C PHE A 55 -6.95 9.80 -21.92
N THR A 56 -7.49 9.69 -23.12
CA THR A 56 -6.71 9.33 -24.31
C THR A 56 -5.69 10.43 -24.63
N GLY A 57 -4.45 10.23 -24.21
CA GLY A 57 -3.33 11.16 -24.43
C GLY A 57 -2.47 11.41 -23.21
N ASP A 58 -3.00 11.15 -22.00
CA ASP A 58 -2.26 11.31 -20.75
C ASP A 58 -1.79 9.96 -20.24
N ALA A 59 -0.52 9.89 -19.81
CA ALA A 59 0.03 8.70 -19.19
C ALA A 59 -0.44 8.61 -17.73
N VAL A 60 -1.19 7.55 -17.42
CA VAL A 60 -1.71 7.28 -16.07
C VAL A 60 -0.93 6.14 -15.42
N ALA A 61 -0.09 6.46 -14.44
CA ALA A 61 0.66 5.49 -13.66
C ALA A 61 0.07 5.29 -12.25
N LEU A 62 0.22 4.09 -11.69
CA LEU A 62 -0.19 3.77 -10.33
C LEU A 62 1.04 3.78 -9.40
N GLY A 63 1.01 4.60 -8.35
CA GLY A 63 2.06 4.65 -7.33
C GLY A 63 1.50 4.60 -5.91
N MET A 64 2.12 3.80 -5.05
CA MET A 64 1.74 3.66 -3.63
C MET A 64 2.75 4.38 -2.72
N SER A 65 2.24 5.05 -1.68
CA SER A 65 3.12 5.65 -0.64
C SER A 65 3.81 4.58 0.21
N TYR A 66 3.12 3.45 0.40
CA TYR A 66 3.63 2.28 1.10
C TYR A 66 3.20 1.04 0.31
N GLY A 67 4.09 0.53 -0.52
CA GLY A 67 3.80 -0.62 -1.38
C GLY A 67 4.60 -0.60 -2.67
N SER A 68 4.40 -1.63 -3.48
CA SER A 68 4.92 -1.72 -4.85
C SER A 68 3.72 -1.82 -5.80
N PRO A 69 3.63 -0.99 -6.86
CA PRO A 69 4.60 0.02 -7.30
C PRO A 69 4.70 1.23 -6.36
N SER A 70 5.90 1.79 -6.17
CA SER A 70 6.10 3.00 -5.35
C SER A 70 5.77 4.26 -6.15
N LEU A 71 5.58 5.40 -5.46
CA LEU A 71 5.44 6.68 -6.15
C LEU A 71 6.62 6.99 -7.07
N GLU A 72 7.85 6.71 -6.62
CA GLU A 72 9.07 6.94 -7.41
C GLU A 72 9.03 6.13 -8.72
N SER A 73 8.72 4.84 -8.63
CA SER A 73 8.61 3.98 -9.82
C SER A 73 7.49 4.42 -10.76
N ALA A 74 6.37 4.92 -10.22
CA ALA A 74 5.26 5.42 -11.03
C ALA A 74 5.64 6.71 -11.78
N VAL A 75 6.42 7.60 -11.15
CA VAL A 75 6.93 8.81 -11.80
C VAL A 75 7.92 8.46 -12.91
N ASP A 76 8.84 7.51 -12.66
CA ASP A 76 9.82 7.04 -13.65
C ASP A 76 9.15 6.37 -14.87
N GLU A 77 8.06 5.62 -14.65
CA GLU A 77 7.27 4.99 -15.72
C GLU A 77 6.57 6.04 -16.60
N THR A 78 6.25 7.20 -16.05
CA THR A 78 5.50 8.23 -16.77
C THR A 78 6.45 9.15 -17.54
N PRO A 79 6.19 9.45 -18.84
CA PRO A 79 7.08 10.26 -19.69
C PRO A 79 7.34 11.70 -19.21
N TRP A 80 6.67 12.15 -18.15
CA TRP A 80 6.91 13.46 -17.52
C TRP A 80 8.32 13.66 -17.00
N GLN A 81 9.05 12.59 -16.66
CA GLN A 81 10.43 12.71 -16.16
C GLN A 81 11.44 13.03 -17.27
N SER A 82 11.05 12.88 -18.55
CA SER A 82 11.91 13.10 -19.72
C SER A 82 11.71 14.44 -20.44
N MET A 83 10.96 15.39 -19.84
CA MET A 83 10.78 16.76 -20.35
C MET A 83 11.53 17.81 -19.53
#